data_AF-A0A316REN8-F1
#
_entry.id   AF-A0A316REN8-F1
#
_cell.length_a   1.000
_cell.length_b   1.000
_cell.length_c   1.000
_cell.angle_alpha   90.00
_cell.angle_beta   90.00
_cell.angle_gamma   90.00
#
_symmetry.space_group_name_H-M   'P 1'
#
loop_
_entity.id
_entity.type
_entity.pdbx_description
1 polymer ?
#
loop_
_entity_poly.entity_id
_entity_poly.type
_entity_poly.pdbx_seq_one_letter_code
_entity_poly.pdbx_strand_id
1 'polypeptide(L)'
;MNNICEKKWTVAIIAIFSSFVLTIIAVTCIEIFRDKIVLLCQNNIVPADKELGNNYMFHRISGKYPIIWRSGTGETVIDEFVYEYAYDERFILVFRFAGEKPYENPNRLDPKVVDWGNRMRIFRAQNRPEFWIIDKPSENVHGPLDLHEYQHMRDSLGVPEGLKMKLEFNMEL
;
A
#
# COMPACT_ATOMS: atom_id res chain seq x y z
N MET A 1 74.22 14.09 -2.76
CA MET A 1 73.17 15.04 -2.31
C MET A 1 71.81 14.85 -3.01
N ASN A 2 71.65 13.99 -4.03
CA ASN A 2 70.36 13.82 -4.74
C ASN A 2 69.32 12.92 -4.03
N ASN A 3 69.77 11.93 -3.26
CA ASN A 3 68.90 10.88 -2.69
C ASN A 3 67.96 11.32 -1.54
N ILE A 4 68.27 12.43 -0.85
CA ILE A 4 67.47 12.92 0.29
C ILE A 4 66.33 13.84 -0.21
N CYS A 5 66.55 14.56 -1.31
CA CYS A 5 65.54 15.42 -1.91
C CYS A 5 64.43 14.57 -2.56
N GLU A 6 64.80 13.56 -3.35
CA GLU A 6 63.84 12.64 -3.99
C GLU A 6 62.94 11.92 -2.97
N LYS A 7 63.50 11.42 -1.87
CA LYS A 7 62.72 10.75 -0.80
C LYS A 7 61.67 11.66 -0.16
N LYS A 8 61.93 12.96 -0.01
CA LYS A 8 60.97 13.92 0.58
C LYS A 8 59.80 14.19 -0.36
N TRP A 9 60.06 14.28 -1.66
CA TRP A 9 59.02 14.45 -2.68
C TRP A 9 58.12 13.22 -2.80
N THR A 10 58.70 12.01 -2.76
CA THR A 10 57.93 10.76 -2.81
C THR A 10 56.97 10.63 -1.62
N VAL A 11 57.41 10.98 -0.40
CA VAL A 11 56.56 10.94 0.79
C VAL A 11 55.41 11.96 0.70
N ALA A 12 55.69 13.18 0.19
CA ALA A 12 54.66 14.20 0.00
C ALA A 12 53.62 13.78 -1.05
N ILE A 13 54.05 13.16 -2.15
CA ILE A 13 53.15 12.65 -3.19
C ILE A 13 52.26 11.54 -2.63
N ILE A 14 52.84 10.57 -1.90
CA ILE A 14 52.06 9.48 -1.27
C ILE A 14 51.02 10.05 -0.29
N ALA A 15 51.38 11.06 0.51
CA ALA A 15 50.46 11.69 1.46
C ALA A 15 49.29 12.42 0.77
N ILE A 16 49.55 13.11 -0.35
CA ILE A 16 48.51 13.77 -1.15
C ILE A 16 47.59 12.73 -1.80
N PHE A 17 48.16 11.68 -2.39
CA PHE A 17 47.37 10.59 -2.98
C PHE A 17 46.53 9.86 -1.92
N SER A 18 47.07 9.59 -0.73
CA SER A 18 46.30 8.95 0.35
C SER A 18 45.16 9.83 0.84
N SER A 19 45.37 11.15 0.94
CA SER A 19 44.32 12.11 1.31
C SER A 19 43.21 12.17 0.25
N PHE A 20 43.59 12.17 -1.03
CA PHE A 20 42.64 12.18 -2.14
C PHE A 20 41.79 10.90 -2.20
N VAL A 21 42.42 9.74 -2.01
CA VAL A 21 41.72 8.44 -1.96
C VAL A 21 40.76 8.36 -0.77
N LEU A 22 41.17 8.82 0.42
CA LEU A 22 40.29 8.88 1.58
C LEU A 22 39.08 9.79 1.36
N THR A 23 39.27 10.91 0.65
CA THR A 23 38.18 11.83 0.31
C THR A 23 37.17 11.17 -0.64
N ILE A 24 37.64 10.46 -1.67
CA ILE A 24 36.76 9.72 -2.60
C ILE A 24 35.96 8.64 -1.87
N ILE A 25 36.61 7.88 -0.99
CA ILE A 25 35.94 6.85 -0.17
C ILE A 25 34.89 7.49 0.74
N ALA A 26 35.20 8.63 1.36
CA ALA A 26 34.23 9.34 2.20
C ALA A 26 33.00 9.80 1.42
N VAL A 27 33.19 10.40 0.23
CA VAL A 27 32.09 10.86 -0.63
C VAL A 27 31.21 9.69 -1.08
N THR A 28 31.82 8.61 -1.58
CA THR A 28 31.08 7.42 -2.02
C THR A 28 30.33 6.75 -0.87
N CYS A 29 30.93 6.66 0.33
CA CYS A 29 30.23 6.19 1.51
C CYS A 29 29.01 7.07 1.85
N ILE A 30 29.14 8.41 1.79
CA ILE A 30 28.03 9.33 2.05
C ILE A 30 26.90 9.13 1.03
N GLU A 31 27.21 8.95 -0.25
CA GLU A 31 26.21 8.68 -1.28
C GLU A 31 25.48 7.35 -1.05
N ILE A 32 26.22 6.27 -0.75
CA ILE A 32 25.63 4.96 -0.44
C ILE A 32 24.74 5.04 0.82
N PHE A 33 25.18 5.78 1.85
CA PHE A 33 24.37 5.98 3.05
C PHE A 33 23.12 6.81 2.76
N ARG A 34 23.21 7.84 1.92
CA ARG A 34 22.06 8.64 1.48
C ARG A 34 21.06 7.77 0.74
N ASP A 35 21.51 6.95 -0.21
CA ASP A 35 20.63 6.05 -0.98
C ASP A 35 19.95 5.02 -0.08
N LYS A 36 20.68 4.46 0.89
CA LYS A 36 20.09 3.54 1.89
C LYS A 36 19.10 4.24 2.82
N ILE A 37 19.36 5.47 3.24
CA ILE A 37 18.41 6.26 4.05
C ILE A 37 17.16 6.57 3.24
N VAL A 38 17.29 6.97 1.96
CA VAL A 38 16.14 7.21 1.07
C VAL A 38 15.31 5.92 0.91
N LEU A 39 15.95 4.77 0.70
CA LEU A 39 15.29 3.47 0.63
C LEU A 39 14.58 3.08 1.94
N LEU A 40 15.21 3.33 3.09
CA LEU A 40 14.62 3.09 4.41
C LEU A 40 13.44 4.02 4.70
N CYS A 41 13.54 5.29 4.28
CA CYS A 41 12.44 6.24 4.35
C CYS A 41 11.28 5.84 3.43
N GLN A 42 11.55 5.37 2.21
CA GLN A 42 10.51 4.88 1.30
C GLN A 42 9.81 3.62 1.81
N ASN A 43 10.55 2.70 2.44
CA ASN A 43 10.00 1.44 2.94
C ASN A 43 9.22 1.58 4.27
N ASN A 44 9.42 2.67 5.03
CA ASN A 44 8.67 2.98 6.26
C ASN A 44 7.45 3.88 6.03
N ILE A 45 7.16 4.26 4.78
CA ILE A 45 5.90 4.92 4.46
C ILE A 45 4.83 3.83 4.43
N VAL A 46 4.07 3.72 5.53
CA VAL A 46 2.71 3.15 5.52
C VAL A 46 2.04 3.71 4.26
N PRO A 47 1.53 2.89 3.32
CA PRO A 47 1.11 3.41 2.03
C PRO A 47 0.13 4.55 2.26
N ALA A 48 0.59 5.74 1.88
CA ALA A 48 -0.10 7.00 2.06
C ALA A 48 -1.40 6.98 1.27
N ASP A 49 -2.37 7.73 1.78
CA ASP A 49 -3.70 7.87 1.20
C ASP A 49 -3.64 7.94 -0.32
N LYS A 50 -4.46 7.10 -0.96
CA LYS A 50 -4.49 7.02 -2.41
C LYS A 50 -5.72 7.76 -2.92
N GLU A 51 -5.49 8.83 -3.66
CA GLU A 51 -6.55 9.55 -4.36
C GLU A 51 -7.17 8.67 -5.46
N LEU A 52 -8.51 8.61 -5.45
CA LEU A 52 -9.35 7.85 -6.39
C LEU A 52 -10.15 8.77 -7.34
N GLY A 53 -9.93 10.09 -7.23
CA GLY A 53 -10.64 11.13 -7.97
C GLY A 53 -11.96 11.57 -7.31
N ASN A 54 -12.47 12.73 -7.71
CA ASN A 54 -13.70 13.33 -7.18
C ASN A 54 -13.75 13.40 -5.64
N ASN A 55 -12.63 13.75 -5.02
CA ASN A 55 -12.46 13.80 -3.55
C ASN A 55 -12.56 12.45 -2.84
N TYR A 56 -12.64 11.32 -3.55
CA TYR A 56 -12.57 10.01 -2.91
C TYR A 56 -11.13 9.59 -2.68
N MET A 57 -10.90 8.98 -1.53
CA MET A 57 -9.59 8.56 -1.08
C MET A 57 -9.70 7.15 -0.50
N PHE A 58 -8.75 6.29 -0.86
CA PHE A 58 -8.47 5.07 -0.10
C PHE A 58 -7.51 5.44 1.02
N HIS A 59 -7.95 5.21 2.26
CA HIS A 59 -7.23 5.64 3.46
C HIS A 59 -6.88 4.46 4.33
N ARG A 60 -5.60 4.36 4.69
CA ARG A 60 -5.10 3.32 5.57
C ARG A 60 -4.62 3.96 6.86
N ILE A 61 -5.47 3.93 7.88
CA ILE A 61 -5.13 4.43 9.21
C ILE A 61 -4.27 3.39 9.92
N SER A 62 -3.16 3.82 10.52
CA SER A 62 -2.31 2.95 11.34
C SER A 62 -3.13 2.28 12.44
N GLY A 63 -3.03 0.95 12.54
CA GLY A 63 -3.77 0.16 13.53
C GLY A 63 -5.26 0.00 13.26
N LYS A 64 -5.79 0.50 12.13
CA LYS A 64 -7.17 0.23 11.68
C LYS A 64 -7.18 -0.36 10.28
N TYR A 65 -8.36 -0.80 9.87
CA TYR A 65 -8.56 -1.32 8.54
C TYR A 65 -8.71 -0.21 7.50
N PRO A 66 -8.34 -0.49 6.23
CA PRO A 66 -8.53 0.48 5.17
C PRO A 66 -10.01 0.80 4.94
N ILE A 67 -10.27 2.06 4.57
CA ILE A 67 -11.60 2.61 4.32
C ILE A 67 -11.62 3.40 3.00
N ILE A 68 -12.81 3.64 2.47
CA ILE A 68 -13.04 4.69 1.47
C ILE A 68 -13.70 5.88 2.15
N TRP A 69 -13.12 7.06 2.02
CA TRP A 69 -13.66 8.30 2.57
C TRP A 69 -13.63 9.42 1.54
N ARG A 70 -14.47 10.43 1.74
CA ARG A 70 -14.59 11.59 0.87
C ARG A 70 -13.93 12.78 1.55
N SER A 71 -12.78 13.22 1.04
CA SER A 71 -11.95 14.28 1.65
C SER A 71 -12.64 15.66 1.67
N GLY A 72 -13.53 15.93 0.70
CA GLY A 72 -14.27 17.19 0.63
C GLY A 72 -15.35 17.37 1.72
N THR A 73 -15.91 16.27 2.23
CA THR A 73 -16.96 16.28 3.27
C THR A 73 -16.48 15.71 4.61
N GLY A 74 -15.36 14.99 4.62
CA GLY A 74 -14.88 14.24 5.79
C GLY A 74 -15.71 13.00 6.08
N GLU A 75 -16.59 12.58 5.17
CA GLU A 75 -17.49 11.45 5.35
C GLU A 75 -16.79 10.12 5.01
N THR A 76 -16.96 9.12 5.88
CA THR A 76 -16.61 7.73 5.57
C THR A 76 -17.69 7.15 4.67
N VAL A 77 -17.31 6.77 3.45
CA VAL A 77 -18.24 6.26 2.43
C VAL A 77 -18.39 4.75 2.54
N ILE A 78 -17.25 4.05 2.60
CA ILE A 78 -17.21 2.62 2.91
C ILE A 78 -16.38 2.46 4.16
N ASP A 79 -17.05 2.05 5.22
CA ASP A 79 -16.43 1.80 6.50
C ASP A 79 -15.71 0.44 6.51
N GLU A 80 -14.65 0.45 7.31
CA GLU A 80 -13.86 -0.67 7.85
C GLU A 80 -13.74 -1.95 6.99
N PHE A 81 -12.49 -2.27 6.63
CA PHE A 81 -12.08 -3.54 6.01
C PHE A 81 -12.35 -3.61 4.51
N VAL A 82 -11.99 -2.56 3.77
CA VAL A 82 -11.82 -2.65 2.32
C VAL A 82 -10.71 -3.68 2.02
N TYR A 83 -11.10 -4.82 1.44
CA TYR A 83 -10.20 -5.92 1.13
C TYR A 83 -9.52 -5.70 -0.21
N GLU A 84 -10.28 -5.33 -1.24
CA GLU A 84 -9.79 -5.03 -2.58
C GLU A 84 -10.60 -3.88 -3.19
N TYR A 85 -9.99 -3.12 -4.09
CA TYR A 85 -10.69 -2.07 -4.83
C TYR A 85 -10.09 -1.85 -6.23
N ALA A 86 -10.90 -1.33 -7.14
CA ALA A 86 -10.46 -0.85 -8.45
C ALA A 86 -11.17 0.46 -8.77
N TYR A 87 -10.57 1.34 -9.56
CA TYR A 87 -11.18 2.62 -9.91
C TYR A 87 -10.72 3.09 -11.30
N ASP A 88 -11.57 3.87 -11.96
CA ASP A 88 -11.25 4.63 -13.16
C ASP A 88 -11.68 6.10 -12.98
N GLU A 89 -11.98 6.83 -14.05
CA GLU A 89 -12.45 8.22 -13.98
C GLU A 89 -13.86 8.36 -13.38
N ARG A 90 -14.74 7.37 -13.55
CA ARG A 90 -16.15 7.44 -13.15
C ARG A 90 -16.48 6.58 -11.93
N PHE A 91 -15.93 5.38 -11.84
CA PHE A 91 -16.33 4.39 -10.86
C PHE A 91 -15.24 4.07 -9.84
N ILE A 92 -15.67 3.66 -8.64
CA ILE A 92 -14.86 2.92 -7.68
C ILE A 92 -15.59 1.63 -7.37
N LEU A 93 -14.91 0.51 -7.53
CA LEU A 93 -15.37 -0.82 -7.17
C LEU A 93 -14.70 -1.22 -5.87
N VAL A 94 -15.48 -1.76 -4.94
CA VAL A 94 -14.96 -2.15 -3.63
C VAL A 94 -15.45 -3.54 -3.29
N PHE A 95 -14.55 -4.34 -2.73
CA PHE A 95 -14.83 -5.65 -2.18
C PHE A 95 -14.42 -5.70 -0.71
N ARG A 96 -15.30 -6.23 0.13
CA ARG A 96 -15.05 -6.50 1.55
C ARG A 96 -15.72 -7.79 2.00
N PHE A 97 -15.45 -8.20 3.23
CA PHE A 97 -16.17 -9.28 3.90
C PHE A 97 -16.95 -8.70 5.07
N ALA A 98 -18.26 -8.96 5.13
CA ALA A 98 -19.10 -8.60 6.25
C ALA A 98 -19.00 -9.61 7.39
N GLY A 99 -18.68 -9.07 8.57
CA GLY A 99 -18.83 -9.73 9.86
C GLY A 99 -17.64 -9.49 10.78
N GLU A 100 -17.52 -10.33 11.81
CA GLU A 100 -16.62 -10.09 12.93
C GLU A 100 -15.15 -10.24 12.50
N LYS A 101 -14.40 -9.15 12.70
CA LYS A 101 -13.00 -9.05 12.31
C LYS A 101 -12.13 -10.03 13.11
N PRO A 102 -11.03 -10.54 12.52
CA PRO A 102 -10.19 -11.57 13.14
C PRO A 102 -9.43 -11.11 14.39
N TYR A 103 -9.42 -9.81 14.73
CA TYR A 103 -8.82 -9.27 15.95
C TYR A 103 -9.83 -8.90 17.05
N GLU A 104 -11.12 -8.84 16.72
CA GLU A 104 -12.16 -8.38 17.66
C GLU A 104 -12.83 -9.53 18.43
N ASN A 105 -12.56 -10.79 18.04
CA ASN A 105 -13.07 -11.96 18.74
C ASN A 105 -11.99 -12.55 19.69
N PRO A 106 -11.99 -12.21 20.99
CA PRO A 106 -11.04 -12.77 21.97
C PRO A 106 -11.21 -14.28 22.20
N ASN A 107 -12.30 -14.89 21.73
CA ASN A 107 -12.57 -16.32 21.85
C ASN A 107 -12.11 -17.13 20.62
N ARG A 108 -11.68 -16.48 19.54
CA ARG A 108 -11.15 -17.14 18.33
C ARG A 108 -9.64 -17.00 18.27
N LEU A 109 -9.00 -17.92 18.98
CA LEU A 109 -7.62 -18.37 18.82
C LEU A 109 -6.57 -17.34 19.26
N ASP A 110 -5.83 -17.69 20.32
CA ASP A 110 -4.70 -16.93 20.85
C ASP A 110 -3.83 -16.41 19.68
N PRO A 111 -3.53 -15.10 19.63
CA PRO A 111 -2.70 -14.52 18.60
C PRO A 111 -1.32 -15.18 18.43
N LYS A 112 -0.87 -15.97 19.40
CA LYS A 112 0.38 -16.75 19.38
C LYS A 112 0.23 -18.14 18.75
N VAL A 113 -0.99 -18.64 18.55
CA VAL A 113 -1.26 -20.04 18.15
C VAL A 113 -1.61 -20.18 16.66
N VAL A 114 -2.12 -19.13 16.02
CA VAL A 114 -2.57 -19.19 14.61
C VAL A 114 -1.90 -18.10 13.79
N ASP A 115 -1.10 -18.53 12.81
CA ASP A 115 -0.50 -17.66 11.79
C ASP A 115 -1.56 -16.84 11.04
N TRP A 116 -1.18 -15.64 10.60
CA TRP A 116 -2.03 -14.67 9.92
C TRP A 116 -2.78 -15.27 8.73
N GLY A 117 -2.10 -16.11 7.92
CA GLY A 117 -2.72 -16.76 6.77
C GLY A 117 -3.91 -17.65 7.15
N ASN A 118 -3.80 -18.38 8.26
CA ASN A 118 -4.89 -19.22 8.76
C ASN A 118 -6.06 -18.40 9.34
N ARG A 119 -5.78 -17.27 10.02
CA ARG A 119 -6.86 -16.38 10.47
C ARG A 119 -7.61 -15.78 9.31
N MET A 120 -6.91 -15.34 8.28
CA MET A 120 -7.54 -14.79 7.08
C MET A 120 -8.34 -15.86 6.34
N ARG A 121 -7.86 -17.11 6.29
CA ARG A 121 -8.62 -18.24 5.75
C ARG A 121 -9.92 -18.48 6.52
N ILE A 122 -9.86 -18.52 7.86
CA ILE A 122 -11.05 -18.73 8.72
C ILE A 122 -12.03 -17.56 8.58
N PHE A 123 -11.52 -16.32 8.64
CA PHE A 123 -12.31 -15.12 8.47
C PHE A 123 -13.05 -15.13 7.12
N ARG A 124 -12.36 -15.43 6.01
CA ARG A 124 -13.00 -15.53 4.69
C ARG A 124 -14.03 -16.65 4.60
N ALA A 125 -13.83 -17.75 5.30
CA ALA A 125 -14.78 -18.87 5.32
C ALA A 125 -16.04 -18.59 6.16
N GLN A 126 -15.96 -17.67 7.12
CA GLN A 126 -17.04 -17.38 8.07
C GLN A 126 -17.82 -16.12 7.75
N ASN A 127 -17.26 -15.24 6.92
CA ASN A 127 -17.83 -13.93 6.63
C ASN A 127 -18.35 -13.87 5.19
N ARG A 128 -19.42 -13.11 4.98
CA ARG A 128 -20.08 -13.01 3.69
C ARG A 128 -19.32 -12.02 2.80
N PRO A 129 -19.01 -12.33 1.53
CA PRO A 129 -18.49 -11.35 0.59
C PRO A 129 -19.51 -10.23 0.36
N GLU A 130 -19.04 -8.99 0.27
CA GLU A 130 -19.85 -7.82 -0.07
C GLU A 130 -19.14 -6.97 -1.12
N PHE A 131 -19.92 -6.50 -2.07
CA PHE A 131 -19.46 -5.66 -3.16
C PHE A 131 -20.14 -4.30 -3.13
N TRP A 132 -19.41 -3.28 -3.57
CA TRP A 132 -19.94 -1.92 -3.71
C TRP A 132 -19.47 -1.30 -5.02
N ILE A 133 -20.32 -0.46 -5.60
CA ILE A 133 -20.01 0.39 -6.76
C ILE A 133 -20.31 1.84 -6.39
N ILE A 134 -19.33 2.71 -6.49
CA ILE A 134 -19.49 4.16 -6.28
C ILE A 134 -19.45 4.83 -7.66
N ASP A 135 -20.53 5.52 -8.04
CA ASP A 135 -20.58 6.40 -9.22
C ASP A 135 -20.17 7.81 -8.79
N LYS A 136 -18.94 8.20 -9.13
CA LYS A 136 -18.29 9.41 -8.59
C LYS A 136 -18.99 10.70 -9.01
N PRO A 137 -19.37 10.94 -10.29
CA PRO A 137 -20.11 12.13 -10.70
C PRO A 137 -21.45 12.32 -10.01
N SER A 138 -22.22 11.24 -9.82
CA SER A 138 -23.54 11.31 -9.20
C SER A 138 -23.50 11.18 -7.69
N GLU A 139 -22.32 10.91 -7.12
CA GLU A 139 -22.10 10.64 -5.70
C GLU A 139 -22.92 9.46 -5.15
N ASN A 140 -23.41 8.59 -6.03
CA ASN A 140 -24.25 7.45 -5.64
C ASN A 140 -23.37 6.27 -5.22
N VAL A 141 -23.78 5.63 -4.13
CA VAL A 141 -23.11 4.46 -3.57
C VAL A 141 -24.08 3.29 -3.63
N HIS A 142 -23.72 2.27 -4.40
CA HIS A 142 -24.52 1.06 -4.60
C HIS A 142 -23.92 -0.08 -3.79
N GLY A 143 -24.59 -0.45 -2.69
CA GLY A 143 -24.24 -1.61 -1.88
C GLY A 143 -24.77 -1.53 -0.44
N PRO A 144 -24.46 -2.53 0.40
CA PRO A 144 -23.69 -3.73 0.04
C PRO A 144 -24.48 -4.65 -0.90
N LEU A 145 -23.81 -5.20 -1.91
CA LEU A 145 -24.37 -6.13 -2.89
C LEU A 145 -23.78 -7.52 -2.71
N ASP A 146 -24.57 -8.56 -2.99
CA ASP A 146 -23.99 -9.89 -3.27
C ASP A 146 -23.41 -9.96 -4.69
N LEU A 147 -22.82 -11.11 -5.07
CA LEU A 147 -22.17 -11.27 -6.37
C LEU A 147 -23.14 -11.11 -7.55
N HIS A 148 -24.36 -11.63 -7.43
CA HIS A 148 -25.34 -11.59 -8.51
C HIS A 148 -25.89 -10.16 -8.69
N GLU A 149 -26.23 -9.51 -7.57
CA GLU A 149 -26.65 -8.12 -7.55
C GLU A 149 -25.55 -7.20 -8.08
N TYR A 150 -24.29 -7.45 -7.71
CA TYR A 150 -23.14 -6.72 -8.20
C TYR A 150 -22.99 -6.83 -9.71
N GLN A 151 -23.07 -8.03 -10.28
CA GLN A 151 -22.98 -8.25 -11.72
C GLN A 151 -24.10 -7.49 -12.46
N HIS A 152 -25.35 -7.64 -12.00
CA HIS A 152 -26.47 -6.92 -12.60
C HIS A 152 -26.33 -5.40 -12.49
N MET A 153 -25.91 -4.88 -11.34
CA MET A 153 -25.70 -3.44 -11.13
C MET A 153 -24.56 -2.91 -12.00
N ARG A 154 -23.47 -3.67 -12.12
CA ARG A 154 -22.31 -3.35 -12.96
C ARG A 154 -22.74 -3.17 -14.42
N ASP A 155 -23.53 -4.11 -14.93
CA ASP A 155 -24.06 -4.05 -16.29
C ASP A 155 -25.02 -2.87 -16.46
N SER A 156 -25.94 -2.68 -15.51
CA SER A 156 -26.92 -1.57 -15.55
C SER A 156 -26.28 -0.19 -15.52
N LEU A 157 -25.16 -0.01 -14.83
CA LEU A 157 -24.43 1.26 -14.75
C LEU A 157 -23.47 1.47 -15.93
N GLY A 158 -23.23 0.43 -16.73
CA GLY A 158 -22.26 0.46 -17.83
C GLY A 158 -20.82 0.56 -17.35
N VAL A 159 -20.46 -0.14 -16.27
CA VAL A 159 -19.08 -0.17 -15.78
C VAL A 159 -18.18 -0.86 -16.81
N PRO A 160 -17.05 -0.24 -17.23
CA PRO A 160 -16.20 -0.80 -18.29
C PRO A 160 -15.69 -2.21 -17.98
N GLU A 161 -15.73 -3.14 -18.93
CA GLU A 161 -15.29 -4.54 -18.73
C GLU A 161 -13.84 -4.65 -18.21
N GLY A 162 -12.96 -3.73 -18.61
CA GLY A 162 -11.57 -3.67 -18.17
C GLY A 162 -11.38 -3.27 -16.70
N LEU A 163 -12.39 -2.65 -16.07
CA LEU A 163 -12.31 -2.22 -14.69
C LEU A 163 -12.61 -3.38 -13.73
N LYS A 164 -11.60 -4.17 -13.37
CA LYS A 164 -11.77 -5.37 -12.51
C LYS A 164 -10.95 -5.27 -11.22
N MET A 165 -11.52 -5.76 -10.13
CA MET A 165 -10.83 -5.96 -8.86
C MET A 165 -9.92 -7.18 -8.94
N LYS A 166 -8.73 -7.13 -8.33
CA LYS A 166 -7.80 -8.26 -8.28
C LYS A 166 -8.16 -9.22 -7.15
N LEU A 167 -9.27 -9.92 -7.34
CA LEU A 167 -9.69 -10.93 -6.40
C LEU A 167 -8.81 -12.18 -6.55
N GLU A 168 -8.11 -12.58 -5.50
CA GLU A 168 -7.28 -13.81 -5.48
C GLU A 168 -8.11 -15.12 -5.44
N PHE A 169 -9.36 -15.09 -5.92
CA PHE A 169 -10.28 -16.22 -5.83
C PHE A 169 -10.49 -16.85 -7.21
N ASN A 170 -10.68 -18.18 -7.23
CA ASN A 170 -11.38 -18.88 -8.31
C ASN A 170 -12.89 -18.55 -8.28
N MET A 171 -13.24 -17.26 -8.18
CA MET A 171 -14.58 -16.78 -8.51
C MET A 171 -14.45 -16.27 -9.93
N GLU A 172 -14.99 -17.01 -10.90
CA GLU A 172 -15.05 -16.55 -12.28
C GLU A 172 -15.82 -15.21 -12.28
N LEU A 173 -15.10 -14.12 -12.60
CA LEU A 173 -15.59 -12.74 -12.73
C LEU A 173 -15.46 -12.21 -14.16
#